data_AF-A0A2H0D414-F1
#
_entry.id   AF-A0A2H0D414-F1
#
_cell.length_a   1.000
_cell.length_b   1.000
_cell.length_c   1.000
_cell.angle_alpha   90.00
_cell.angle_beta   90.00
_cell.angle_gamma   90.00
#
_symmetry.space_group_name_H-M   'P 1'
#
loop_
_entity.id
_entity.type
_entity.pdbx_description
1 polymer ?
#
loop_
_entity_poly.entity_id
_entity_poly.type
_entity_poly.pdbx_seq_one_letter_code
_entity_poly.pdbx_strand_id
1 'polypeptide(L)' 'MVDGEMEITIGGNPNNVKAGEIIVMPPNVPHGLIATVKSKMLLTMIK' A
#
# COMPACT_ATOMS: atom_id res chain seq x y z
N MET A 1 -4.76 1.27 5.04
CA MET A 1 -4.53 2.70 4.80
C MET A 1 -5.30 3.50 5.83
N VAL A 2 -4.64 4.37 6.60
CA VAL A 2 -5.29 5.07 7.72
C VAL A 2 -5.89 6.40 7.27
N ASP A 3 -5.16 7.16 6.45
CA ASP A 3 -5.60 8.49 5.98
C ASP A 3 -4.94 8.85 4.64
N GLY A 4 -5.65 9.52 3.73
CA GLY A 4 -5.17 9.86 2.38
C GLY A 4 -5.22 8.71 1.37
N GLU A 5 -4.48 8.85 0.27
CA GLU A 5 -4.43 7.91 -0.87
C GLU A 5 -2.99 7.62 -1.29
N MET A 6 -2.76 6.40 -1.80
CA MET A 6 -1.45 5.92 -2.22
C MET A 6 -1.57 4.96 -3.41
N GLU A 7 -0.63 5.02 -4.34
CA GLU A 7 -0.42 3.99 -5.35
C GLU A 7 0.62 2.98 -4.82
N ILE A 8 0.22 1.71 -4.74
CA ILE A 8 1.03 0.61 -4.24
C ILE A 8 1.26 -0.39 -5.37
N THR A 9 2.50 -0.47 -5.84
CA THR A 9 2.92 -1.39 -6.89
C THR A 9 3.41 -2.68 -6.27
N ILE A 10 2.79 -3.81 -6.62
CA ILE A 10 3.14 -5.15 -6.13
C ILE A 10 3.55 -6.00 -7.32
N GLY A 11 4.84 -6.39 -7.38
CA GLY A 11 5.35 -7.20 -8.49
C GLY A 11 5.18 -6.55 -9.87
N GLY A 12 5.23 -5.21 -9.91
CA GLY A 12 5.03 -4.42 -11.14
C GLY A 12 3.58 -4.02 -11.43
N ASN A 13 2.60 -4.49 -10.65
CA ASN A 13 1.19 -4.11 -10.84
C ASN A 13 0.78 -2.99 -9.88
N PRO A 14 0.40 -1.79 -10.36
CA PRO A 14 -0.04 -0.69 -9.51
C PRO A 14 -1.44 -0.93 -8.95
N ASN A 15 -1.66 -0.54 -7.69
CA ASN A 15 -2.95 -0.60 -7.00
C ASN A 15 -3.19 0.72 -6.28
N ASN A 16 -4.28 1.42 -6.58
CA ASN A 16 -4.69 2.59 -5.81
C ASN A 16 -5.39 2.15 -4.52
N VAL A 17 -4.86 2.59 -3.38
CA VAL A 17 -5.39 2.28 -2.06
C VAL A 17 -5.79 3.59 -1.37
N LYS A 18 -7.05 3.67 -0.95
CA LYS A 18 -7.66 4.82 -0.29
C LYS A 18 -7.80 4.61 1.22
N ALA A 19 -8.03 5.68 1.95
CA ALA A 19 -8.29 5.63 3.39
C ALA A 19 -9.39 4.62 3.73
N GLY A 20 -9.14 3.78 4.74
CA GLY A 20 -10.02 2.68 5.15
C GLY A 20 -9.78 1.35 4.42
N GLU A 21 -9.07 1.34 3.30
CA GLU A 21 -8.78 0.10 2.57
C GLU A 21 -7.55 -0.62 3.13
N ILE A 22 -7.52 -1.93 2.94
CA ILE A 22 -6.42 -2.81 3.34
C ILE A 22 -5.95 -3.55 2.10
N ILE A 23 -4.63 -3.66 1.94
CA ILE A 23 -4.00 -4.43 0.88
C ILE A 23 -3.02 -5.43 1.50
N VAL A 24 -3.01 -6.65 0.98
CA VAL A 24 -2.06 -7.70 1.39
C VAL A 24 -0.83 -7.63 0.50
N MET A 25 0.34 -7.55 1.13
CA MET A 25 1.64 -7.54 0.47
C MET A 25 2.28 -8.94 0.56
N PRO A 26 2.40 -9.69 -0.54
CA PRO A 26 2.94 -11.04 -0.53
C PRO A 26 4.46 -11.05 -0.23
N PRO A 27 4.99 -12.09 0.46
CA PRO A 27 6.42 -12.19 0.73
C PRO A 27 7.23 -12.41 -0.55
N ASN A 28 8.50 -11.97 -0.54
CA ASN A 28 9.46 -12.14 -1.64
C ASN A 28 9.07 -11.50 -2.98
N VAL A 29 8.10 -10.58 -2.97
CA VAL A 29 7.73 -9.76 -4.13
C VAL A 29 8.17 -8.32 -3.87
N PRO A 30 8.74 -7.60 -4.86
CA PRO A 30 9.07 -6.19 -4.69
C PRO A 30 7.79 -5.33 -4.57
N HIS A 31 7.83 -4.37 -3.64
CA HIS A 31 6.75 -3.41 -3.40
C HIS A 31 7.26 -1.98 -3.61
N GLY A 32 6.51 -1.18 -4.37
CA GLY A 32 6.72 0.25 -4.54
C GLY A 32 5.54 1.03 -3.97
N LEU A 33 5.80 2.13 -3.25
CA LEU A 33 4.76 2.94 -2.61
C LEU A 33 4.94 4.40 -3.02
N ILE A 34 3.91 5.00 -3.61
CA ILE A 34 3.89 6.42 -4.01
C ILE A 34 2.65 7.08 -3.41
N ALA A 35 2.88 8.03 -2.50
CA ALA A 35 1.81 8.85 -1.94
C ALA A 35 1.34 9.86 -3.00
N THR A 36 0.08 9.75 -3.45
CA THR A 36 -0.52 10.72 -4.39
C THR A 36 -1.02 11.98 -3.67
N VAL A 37 -1.30 11.86 -2.38
CA VAL A 37 -1.64 12.95 -1.45
C VAL A 37 -0.96 12.74 -0.10
N LYS A 38 -1.00 13.74 0.79
CA LYS A 38 -0.58 13.56 2.19
C LYS A 38 -1.32 12.37 2.79
N SER A 39 -0.58 11.40 3.30
CA SER A 39 -1.12 10.08 3.60
C SER A 39 -0.44 9.45 4.82
N LYS A 40 -1.18 8.58 5.51
CA LYS A 40 -0.73 7.78 6.66
C LYS A 40 -1.09 6.32 6.45
N MET A 41 -0.09 5.46 6.47
CA MET A 41 -0.24 4.01 6.35
C MET A 41 0.19 3.31 7.64
N LEU A 42 -0.52 2.26 8.02
CA LEU A 42 -0.09 1.30 9.02
C LEU A 42 0.35 0.02 8.30
N LEU A 43 1.59 -0.40 8.54
CA LEU A 43 2.11 -1.67 8.07
C LEU A 43 2.15 -2.65 9.24
N THR A 44 1.67 -3.87 9.02
CA THR A 44 1.75 -4.94 10.00
C THR A 44 2.19 -6.22 9.31
N MET A 45 3.25 -6.83 9.82
CA MET A 45 3.70 -8.14 9.35
C MET A 45 2.89 -9.21 10.06
N ILE A 46 2.28 -10.10 9.29
CA ILE A 46 1.53 -11.26 9.78
C ILE A 46 2.37 -12.50 9.51
N LYS A 47 2.42 -13.44 10.46
CA LYS A 47 3.16 -14.70 10.34
C LYS A 47 2.36 -15.76 9.60
#